data_AF-A0A7S3XJK2-F1
#
_entry.id   AF-A0A7S3XJK2-F1
#
_cell.length_a   1.000
_cell.length_b   1.000
_cell.length_c   1.000
_cell.angle_alpha   90.00
_cell.angle_beta   90.00
_cell.angle_gamma   90.00
#
_symmetry.space_group_name_H-M   'P 1'
#
loop_
_entity.id
_entity.type
_entity.pdbx_description
1 polymer ?
#
loop_
_entity_poly.entity_id
_entity_poly.type
_entity_poly.pdbx_seq_one_letter_code
_entity_poly.pdbx_strand_id
1 'polypeptide(L)'
;MSLFCFGSSSKKRPFRLIFGRMFNQELLDSQEYSIVNYVPRSQFKKAAPVQIGAKPVVVFQGAGFDLNEELRQAKLLLLDYFRGPKAEKLSLMGIESAVVISAIDSPGEGEAPKMLFRHYRLNFRKSGTK
;
A
#
# COMPACT_ATOMS: atom_id res chain seq x y z
N MET A 1 19.09 -4.53 -2.95
CA MET A 1 18.17 -3.39 -2.77
C MET A 1 17.43 -3.60 -1.46
N SER A 2 17.58 -2.68 -0.52
CA SER A 2 16.95 -2.73 0.79
C SER A 2 15.84 -1.69 0.87
N LEU A 3 14.90 -1.91 1.78
CA LEU A 3 13.75 -1.04 2.02
C LEU A 3 13.84 -0.51 3.45
N PHE A 4 13.41 0.73 3.67
CA PHE A 4 13.24 1.28 5.01
C PHE A 4 11.89 2.01 5.13
N CYS A 5 11.40 2.08 6.36
CA CYS A 5 10.26 2.91 6.72
C CYS A 5 10.54 3.55 8.08
N PHE A 6 10.27 4.84 8.20
CA PHE A 6 10.30 5.50 9.49
C PHE A 6 9.08 6.43 9.65
N GLY A 7 8.60 6.50 10.89
CA GLY A 7 7.54 7.41 11.27
C GLY A 7 8.10 8.67 11.93
N SER A 8 7.52 9.82 11.61
CA SER A 8 7.84 11.09 12.26
C SER A 8 6.56 11.86 12.55
N SER A 9 6.52 12.61 13.66
CA SER A 9 5.38 13.46 13.99
C SER A 9 5.86 14.71 14.71
N SER A 10 5.42 15.87 14.23
CA SER A 10 5.69 17.18 14.84
C SER A 10 4.46 18.08 14.73
N LYS A 11 4.45 19.20 15.47
CA LYS A 11 3.34 20.18 15.38
C LYS A 11 3.12 20.69 13.95
N LYS A 12 4.21 20.94 13.20
CA LYS A 12 4.14 21.42 11.81
C LYS A 12 3.82 20.30 10.81
N ARG A 13 4.25 19.08 11.09
CA ARG A 13 4.11 17.90 10.23
C ARG A 13 3.59 16.73 11.07
N PRO A 14 2.28 16.69 11.38
CA PRO A 14 1.71 15.58 12.13
C PRO A 14 1.72 14.31 11.27
N PHE A 15 1.93 13.17 11.93
CA PHE A 15 1.75 11.81 11.39
C PHE A 15 2.29 11.60 9.96
N ARG A 16 3.61 11.60 9.83
CA ARG A 16 4.34 11.31 8.60
C ARG A 16 4.90 9.90 8.60
N LEU A 17 4.72 9.21 7.48
CA LEU A 17 5.40 7.96 7.19
C LEU A 17 6.29 8.18 5.97
N ILE A 18 7.57 7.83 6.10
CA ILE A 18 8.52 7.93 5.01
C ILE A 18 8.89 6.52 4.63
N PHE A 19 8.68 6.18 3.36
CA PHE A 19 9.16 4.93 2.77
C PHE A 19 10.31 5.25 1.83
N GLY A 20 11.32 4.39 1.79
CA GLY A 20 12.41 4.56 0.84
C GLY A 20 13.14 3.28 0.52
N ARG A 21 13.94 3.36 -0.54
CA ARG A 21 14.71 2.23 -1.09
C ARG A 21 16.17 2.64 -1.08
N MET A 22 17.03 1.67 -0.79
CA MET A 22 18.47 1.83 -0.84
C MET A 22 19.09 0.85 -1.84
N PHE A 23 20.12 1.32 -2.52
CA PHE A 23 20.93 0.54 -3.44
C PHE A 23 22.39 0.70 -3.07
N ASN A 24 23.12 -0.41 -2.89
CA ASN A 24 24.52 -0.39 -2.44
C ASN A 24 24.78 0.49 -1.20
N GLN A 25 23.89 0.43 -0.21
CA GLN A 25 23.96 1.22 1.03
C GLN A 25 23.78 2.75 0.85
N GLU A 26 23.44 3.20 -0.36
CA GLU A 26 23.09 4.59 -0.65
C GLU A 26 21.57 4.74 -0.83
N LEU A 27 21.05 5.93 -0.54
CA LEU A 27 19.65 6.25 -0.76
C LEU A 27 19.36 6.29 -2.27
N LEU A 28 18.44 5.44 -2.73
CA LEU A 28 17.97 5.46 -4.11
C LEU A 28 16.85 6.48 -4.27
N ASP A 29 15.79 6.33 -3.49
CA ASP A 29 14.65 7.25 -3.44
C ASP A 29 13.86 7.11 -2.14
N SER A 30 13.07 8.14 -1.83
CA SER A 30 12.17 8.15 -0.67
C SER A 30 10.96 9.03 -0.92
N GLN A 31 9.83 8.68 -0.34
CA GLN A 31 8.62 9.49 -0.38
C GLN A 31 7.99 9.63 1.01
N GLU A 32 7.65 10.87 1.37
CA GLU A 32 6.94 11.20 2.60
C GLU A 32 5.42 11.22 2.35
N TYR A 33 4.67 10.53 3.21
CA TYR A 33 3.22 10.50 3.18
C TYR A 33 2.63 11.14 4.44
N SER A 34 1.66 12.02 4.26
CA SER A 34 0.85 12.56 5.35
C SER A 34 -0.34 11.63 5.61
N ILE A 35 -0.40 11.04 6.81
CA ILE A 35 -1.49 10.13 7.18
C ILE A 35 -2.63 10.95 7.80
N VAL A 36 -3.81 10.90 7.17
CA VAL A 36 -4.97 11.71 7.57
C VAL A 36 -6.00 10.88 8.36
N ASN A 37 -6.50 9.80 7.77
CA ASN A 37 -7.62 9.02 8.30
C ASN A 37 -7.22 7.57 8.62
N TYR A 38 -6.29 7.40 9.57
CA TYR A 38 -5.85 6.06 9.97
C TYR A 38 -6.93 5.34 10.79
N VAL A 39 -7.25 4.11 10.38
CA VAL A 39 -8.13 3.20 11.11
C VAL A 39 -7.35 1.94 11.47
N PRO A 40 -7.13 1.65 12.77
CA PRO A 40 -6.35 0.50 13.17
C PRO A 40 -7.10 -0.82 12.94
N ARG A 41 -6.33 -1.90 12.70
CA ARG A 41 -6.83 -3.27 12.50
C ARG A 41 -7.81 -3.71 13.59
N SER A 42 -7.62 -3.27 14.83
CA SER A 42 -8.43 -3.62 16.01
C SER A 42 -9.89 -3.15 15.91
N GLN A 43 -10.19 -2.15 15.08
CA GLN A 43 -11.58 -1.72 14.84
C GLN A 43 -12.34 -2.67 13.90
N PHE A 44 -11.64 -3.52 13.14
CA PHE A 44 -12.24 -4.46 12.20
C PHE A 44 -12.46 -5.85 12.84
N LYS A 45 -13.42 -5.94 13.77
CA LYS A 45 -13.69 -7.15 14.58
C LYS A 45 -14.18 -8.37 13.78
N LYS A 46 -14.84 -8.15 12.64
CA LYS A 46 -15.44 -9.23 11.83
C LYS A 46 -14.45 -9.97 10.93
N ALA A 47 -13.26 -9.42 10.70
CA ALA A 47 -12.28 -10.00 9.80
C ALA A 47 -11.30 -10.89 10.57
N ALA A 48 -11.18 -12.16 10.17
CA ALA A 48 -10.15 -13.05 10.70
C ALA A 48 -8.73 -12.56 10.37
N PRO A 49 -7.72 -12.82 11.23
CA PRO A 49 -6.34 -12.44 10.97
C PRO A 49 -5.78 -13.15 9.73
N VAL A 50 -4.95 -12.44 8.96
CA VAL A 50 -4.23 -13.01 7.82
C VAL A 50 -3.04 -13.81 8.36
N GLN A 51 -2.76 -14.96 7.76
CA GLN A 51 -1.62 -15.79 8.13
C GLN A 51 -0.31 -15.01 7.92
N ILE A 52 0.57 -15.07 8.92
CA ILE A 52 1.90 -14.45 8.84
C ILE A 52 2.66 -15.09 7.66
N GLY A 53 3.22 -14.24 6.79
CA GLY A 53 3.95 -14.67 5.59
C GLY A 53 3.07 -14.92 4.36
N ALA A 54 1.74 -14.81 4.46
CA ALA A 54 0.88 -14.87 3.28
C ALA A 54 1.16 -13.71 2.32
N LYS A 55 1.37 -14.03 1.03
CA LYS A 55 1.66 -13.03 -0.01
C LYS A 55 0.39 -12.26 -0.35
N PRO A 56 0.33 -10.92 -0.15
CA PRO A 56 -0.84 -10.15 -0.51
C PRO A 56 -0.92 -9.94 -2.03
N VAL A 57 -2.13 -9.83 -2.56
CA VAL A 57 -2.36 -9.20 -3.86
C VAL A 57 -2.20 -7.69 -3.70
N VAL A 58 -1.49 -7.03 -4.61
CA VAL A 58 -1.36 -5.57 -4.60
C VAL A 58 -2.09 -5.02 -5.81
N VAL A 59 -3.04 -4.12 -5.56
CA VAL A 59 -3.91 -3.52 -6.60
C VAL A 59 -3.76 -2.01 -6.56
N PHE A 60 -3.44 -1.41 -7.71
CA PHE A 60 -3.45 0.04 -7.90
C PHE A 60 -4.64 0.41 -8.78
N GLN A 61 -5.41 1.42 -8.36
CA GLN A 61 -6.64 1.86 -9.02
C GLN A 61 -6.62 3.37 -9.25
N GLY A 62 -7.17 3.84 -10.36
CA GLY A 62 -7.27 5.26 -10.71
C GLY A 62 -6.18 5.71 -11.68
N ALA A 63 -6.56 6.61 -12.59
CA ALA A 63 -5.69 7.09 -13.68
C ALA A 63 -4.54 7.97 -13.16
N GLY A 64 -4.68 8.56 -11.97
CA GLY A 64 -3.63 9.34 -11.33
C GLY A 64 -2.28 8.62 -11.24
N PHE A 65 -2.25 7.29 -11.15
CA PHE A 65 -1.00 6.52 -11.12
C PHE A 65 -0.20 6.51 -12.43
N ASP A 66 -0.85 6.81 -13.55
CA ASP A 66 -0.22 6.87 -14.86
C ASP A 66 -0.08 8.32 -15.36
N LEU A 67 -0.93 9.23 -14.88
CA LEU A 67 -0.95 10.65 -15.27
C LEU A 67 -0.11 11.56 -14.37
N ASN A 68 0.01 11.25 -13.07
CA ASN A 68 0.76 12.07 -12.12
C ASN A 68 2.08 11.39 -11.75
N GLU A 69 3.19 12.13 -11.86
CA GLU A 69 4.52 11.58 -11.61
C GLU A 69 4.74 11.15 -10.15
N GLU A 70 4.27 11.92 -9.17
CA GLU A 70 4.43 11.59 -7.75
C GLU A 70 3.69 10.30 -7.39
N LEU A 71 2.47 10.11 -7.93
CA LEU A 71 1.71 8.88 -7.76
C LEU A 71 2.36 7.71 -8.51
N ARG A 72 2.89 7.93 -9.71
CA ARG A 72 3.65 6.90 -10.45
C ARG A 72 4.86 6.41 -9.67
N GLN A 73 5.62 7.32 -9.04
CA GLN A 73 6.72 6.96 -8.15
C GLN A 73 6.21 6.21 -6.91
N ALA A 74 5.11 6.68 -6.30
CA ALA A 74 4.48 5.99 -5.17
C ALA A 74 4.06 4.56 -5.54
N LYS A 75 3.51 4.34 -6.74
CA LYS A 75 3.15 3.00 -7.24
C LYS A 75 4.34 2.07 -7.30
N LEU A 76 5.47 2.52 -7.82
CA LEU A 76 6.70 1.71 -7.90
C LEU A 76 7.27 1.41 -6.51
N LEU A 77 7.36 2.42 -5.64
CA LEU A 77 7.86 2.30 -4.28
C LEU A 77 7.02 1.33 -3.43
N LEU A 78 5.70 1.55 -3.39
CA LEU A 78 4.79 0.74 -2.59
C LEU A 78 4.63 -0.67 -3.16
N LEU A 79 4.70 -0.85 -4.49
CA LEU A 79 4.71 -2.18 -5.09
C LEU A 79 5.93 -2.99 -4.61
N ASP A 80 7.13 -2.41 -4.63
CA ASP A 80 8.32 -3.08 -4.11
C ASP A 80 8.20 -3.40 -2.61
N TYR A 81 7.54 -2.53 -1.85
CA TYR A 81 7.34 -2.70 -0.41
C TYR A 81 6.36 -3.84 -0.05
N PHE A 82 5.23 -3.93 -0.75
CA PHE A 82 4.16 -4.87 -0.40
C PHE A 82 4.17 -6.19 -1.18
N ARG A 83 4.84 -6.27 -2.33
CA ARG A 83 4.81 -7.51 -3.16
C ARG A 83 5.46 -8.72 -2.50
N GLY A 84 6.36 -8.53 -1.54
CA GLY A 84 7.15 -9.60 -0.92
C GLY A 84 8.06 -10.35 -1.91
N PRO A 85 8.43 -11.61 -1.62
CA PRO A 85 9.30 -12.41 -2.48
C PRO A 85 8.69 -12.64 -3.87
N LYS A 86 9.54 -12.70 -4.92
CA LYS A 86 9.11 -13.18 -6.23
C LYS A 86 8.83 -14.68 -6.12
N ALA A 87 7.61 -15.09 -6.48
CA ALA A 87 7.18 -16.48 -6.45
C ALA A 87 6.90 -16.94 -7.89
N GLU A 88 7.44 -18.09 -8.27
CA GLU A 88 7.20 -18.70 -9.60
C GLU A 88 5.83 -19.38 -9.68
N LYS A 89 5.37 -19.92 -8.54
CA LYS A 89 4.08 -20.59 -8.40
C LYS A 89 3.35 -20.04 -7.18
N LEU A 90 2.04 -19.91 -7.30
CA LEU A 90 1.18 -19.40 -6.24
C LEU A 90 0.07 -20.40 -5.95
N SER A 91 -0.10 -20.78 -4.68
CA SER A 91 -1.26 -21.53 -4.24
C SER A 91 -2.42 -20.57 -4.02
N LEU A 92 -3.59 -20.86 -4.60
CA LEU A 92 -4.82 -20.08 -4.38
C LEU A 92 -5.20 -20.02 -2.90
N MET A 93 -4.96 -21.12 -2.16
CA MET A 93 -5.20 -21.17 -0.73
C MET A 93 -4.27 -20.25 0.08
N GLY A 94 -3.14 -19.83 -0.51
CA GLY A 94 -2.21 -18.87 0.11
C GLY A 94 -2.54 -17.41 -0.14
N ILE A 95 -3.56 -17.10 -0.96
CA ILE A 95 -3.95 -15.73 -1.29
C ILE A 95 -5.03 -15.23 -0.32
N GLU A 96 -4.62 -14.79 0.86
CA GLU A 96 -5.60 -14.45 1.90
C GLU A 96 -5.99 -12.96 1.94
N SER A 97 -5.21 -12.09 1.31
CA SER A 97 -5.41 -10.66 1.46
C SER A 97 -5.04 -9.86 0.22
N ALA A 98 -5.61 -8.65 0.13
CA ALA A 98 -5.31 -7.68 -0.91
C ALA A 98 -5.03 -6.31 -0.29
N VAL A 99 -3.89 -5.72 -0.66
CA VAL A 99 -3.56 -4.32 -0.47
C VAL A 99 -4.08 -3.56 -1.68
N VAL A 100 -5.02 -2.66 -1.48
CA VAL A 100 -5.65 -1.86 -2.53
C VAL A 100 -5.30 -0.40 -2.30
N ILE A 101 -4.70 0.22 -3.32
CA ILE A 101 -4.26 1.60 -3.29
C ILE A 101 -4.99 2.33 -4.42
N SER A 102 -5.84 3.28 -4.08
CA SER A 102 -6.68 4.00 -5.03
C SER A 102 -6.24 5.47 -5.11
N ALA A 103 -5.86 5.95 -6.29
CA ALA A 103 -5.63 7.38 -6.53
C ALA A 103 -6.94 8.15 -6.45
N ILE A 104 -6.88 9.40 -5.98
CA ILE A 104 -7.99 10.33 -6.00
C ILE A 104 -7.77 11.27 -7.19
N ASP A 105 -8.62 11.18 -8.22
CA ASP A 105 -8.44 11.87 -9.50
C ASP A 105 -8.71 13.39 -9.44
N SER A 106 -9.21 13.91 -8.31
CA SER A 106 -9.49 15.34 -8.11
C SER A 106 -9.03 15.80 -6.72
N PRO A 107 -7.72 15.92 -6.47
CA PRO A 107 -7.25 16.70 -5.33
C PRO A 107 -7.76 18.15 -5.50
N GLY A 108 -8.12 18.85 -4.42
CA GLY A 108 -8.54 20.25 -4.52
C GLY A 108 -7.44 21.10 -5.16
N GLU A 109 -7.79 22.23 -5.79
CA GLU A 109 -6.78 23.10 -6.40
C GLU A 109 -5.66 23.45 -5.41
N GLY A 110 -4.41 23.20 -5.82
CA GLY A 110 -3.22 23.44 -4.98
C GLY A 110 -2.92 22.35 -3.94
N GLU A 111 -3.70 21.28 -3.87
CA GLU A 111 -3.42 20.15 -2.97
C GLU A 111 -2.47 19.13 -3.61
N ALA A 112 -1.61 18.54 -2.79
CA ALA A 112 -0.78 17.40 -3.20
C ALA A 112 -1.66 16.20 -3.60
N PRO A 113 -1.17 15.31 -4.48
CA PRO A 113 -1.88 14.10 -4.85
C PRO A 113 -2.24 13.24 -3.63
N LYS A 114 -3.47 12.73 -3.60
CA LYS A 114 -3.98 11.89 -2.51
C LYS A 114 -4.27 10.49 -3.02
N MET A 115 -4.06 9.51 -2.15
CA MET A 115 -4.42 8.12 -2.39
C MET A 115 -4.98 7.47 -1.13
N LEU A 116 -5.82 6.47 -1.33
CA LEU A 116 -6.45 5.70 -0.27
C LEU A 116 -5.74 4.36 -0.16
N PHE A 117 -5.23 4.04 1.03
CA PHE A 117 -4.61 2.75 1.32
C PHE A 117 -5.59 1.87 2.09
N ARG A 118 -5.90 0.69 1.58
CA ARG A 118 -6.82 -0.27 2.23
C ARG A 118 -6.25 -1.68 2.20
N HIS A 119 -6.46 -2.42 3.28
CA HIS A 119 -6.09 -3.83 3.38
C HIS A 119 -7.33 -4.68 3.64
N TYR A 120 -7.57 -5.63 2.75
CA TYR A 120 -8.75 -6.50 2.78
C TYR A 120 -8.35 -7.95 2.96
N ARG A 121 -9.16 -8.70 3.72
CA ARG A 121 -9.15 -10.17 3.67
C ARG A 121 -9.99 -10.64 2.49
N LEU A 122 -9.48 -11.60 1.74
CA LEU A 122 -10.20 -12.25 0.66
C LEU A 122 -10.96 -13.47 1.19
N ASN A 123 -12.19 -13.65 0.72
CA ASN A 123 -13.02 -14.81 1.02
C ASN A 123 -13.45 -15.43 -0.31
N PHE A 124 -12.88 -16.59 -0.65
CA PHE A 124 -13.27 -17.32 -1.86
C PHE A 124 -14.57 -18.07 -1.59
N ARG A 125 -15.53 -17.92 -2.50
CA ARG A 125 -16.76 -18.71 -2.55
C ARG A 125 -16.80 -19.46 -3.87
N LYS A 126 -17.44 -20.63 -3.90
CA LYS A 126 -17.67 -21.33 -5.16
C LYS A 126 -18.51 -20.43 -6.07
N SER A 127 -18.07 -20.27 -7.32
CA SER A 127 -18.88 -19.57 -8.33
C SER A 127 -20.09 -20.42 -8.69
N GLY A 128 -21.29 -19.83 -8.79
CA GLY A 128 -22.50 -20.52 -9.24
C GLY A 128 -23.47 -21.01 -8.16
N THR A 129 -23.31 -20.61 -6.90
CA THR A 129 -24.35 -20.81 -5.86
C THR A 129 -24.74 -19.44 -5.30
N LYS A 130 -26.04 -19.12 -5.36
CA LYS A 130 -26.62 -17.87 -4.83
C LYS A 130 -26.30 -17.70 -3.34
#